data_AF-A0A968MRQ9-F1
#
_entry.id   AF-A0A968MRQ9-F1
#
_cell.length_a   1.000
_cell.length_b   1.000
_cell.length_c   1.000
_cell.angle_alpha   90.00
_cell.angle_beta   90.00
_cell.angle_gamma   90.00
#
_symmetry.space_group_name_H-M   'P 1'
#
loop_
_entity.id
_entity.type
_entity.pdbx_description
1 polymer ?
#
loop_
_entity_poly.entity_id
_entity_poly.type
_entity_poly.pdbx_seq_one_letter_code
_entity_poly.pdbx_strand_id
1 'polypeptide(L)'
;MFSSALDAWDDDLILQAFNRNLILSPEIYGNPFLLNDDALSRLARIYNIHRLYNNILVKGIILPEEQYGKFAVSRGDQSIRLITLRNLSWHPVQVPVKLDESIGLSSSGDVEVLQYHPTERFLGRYKRGETINVTVDPFRACLIKVSAQPNPETLLQGVNYQVKKYLPDHPVVFDILGTAGETVRFTVSGNDRQFKKAKLNGKALPGLIKGKQVSYTFPRIKKDVQGV
;
A
#
# COMPACT_ATOMS: atom_id res chain seq x y z
N MET A 1 -22.59 3.80 0.21
CA MET A 1 -23.24 5.01 -0.34
C MET A 1 -22.19 5.72 -1.21
N PHE A 2 -22.35 5.89 -2.53
CA PHE A 2 -21.42 6.69 -3.36
C PHE A 2 -22.18 7.88 -3.95
N SER A 3 -22.18 8.98 -3.22
CA SER A 3 -22.63 10.28 -3.70
C SER A 3 -21.46 11.23 -3.50
N SER A 4 -20.76 11.55 -4.59
CA SER A 4 -19.82 12.67 -4.73
C SER A 4 -18.75 12.83 -3.63
N ALA A 5 -17.53 12.32 -3.87
CA ALA A 5 -16.31 12.62 -3.11
C ALA A 5 -16.39 12.38 -1.59
N LEU A 6 -16.53 11.12 -1.18
CA LEU A 6 -16.24 10.73 0.21
C LEU A 6 -14.73 10.75 0.40
N ASP A 7 -14.22 11.75 1.12
CA ASP A 7 -12.87 11.67 1.64
C ASP A 7 -12.72 10.36 2.43
N ALA A 8 -11.59 9.65 2.25
CA ALA A 8 -11.32 8.35 2.87
C ALA A 8 -12.31 7.20 2.58
N TRP A 9 -13.08 7.20 1.47
CA TRP A 9 -13.93 6.05 1.07
C TRP A 9 -13.14 4.73 0.96
N ASP A 10 -11.89 4.86 0.54
CA ASP A 10 -10.88 3.82 0.43
C ASP A 10 -10.60 3.15 1.77
N ASP A 11 -10.66 3.89 2.89
CA ASP A 11 -10.40 3.34 4.22
C ASP A 11 -11.51 2.35 4.63
N ASP A 12 -12.78 2.69 4.41
CA ASP A 12 -13.90 1.79 4.70
C ASP A 12 -13.82 0.53 3.83
N LEU A 13 -13.50 0.67 2.53
CA LEU A 13 -13.34 -0.47 1.64
C LEU A 13 -12.18 -1.38 2.08
N ILE A 14 -11.07 -0.80 2.55
CA ILE A 14 -9.94 -1.57 3.11
C ILE A 14 -10.38 -2.35 4.36
N LEU A 15 -11.08 -1.71 5.29
CA LEU A 15 -11.58 -2.38 6.50
C LEU A 15 -12.59 -3.47 6.13
N GLN A 16 -13.49 -3.22 5.20
CA GLN A 16 -14.44 -4.24 4.76
C GLN A 16 -13.75 -5.42 4.06
N ALA A 17 -12.79 -5.15 3.18
CA ALA A 17 -12.11 -6.17 2.37
C ALA A 17 -11.11 -7.00 3.17
N PHE A 18 -10.31 -6.36 4.02
CA PHE A 18 -9.16 -6.99 4.68
C PHE A 18 -9.32 -7.14 6.20
N ASN A 19 -10.21 -6.38 6.85
CA ASN A 19 -10.47 -6.54 8.28
C ASN A 19 -11.65 -7.49 8.52
N ARG A 20 -12.82 -7.19 7.94
CA ARG A 20 -14.04 -8.03 8.06
C ARG A 20 -14.01 -9.25 7.14
N ASN A 21 -13.59 -9.06 5.88
CA ASN A 21 -13.51 -10.07 4.82
C ASN A 21 -14.77 -10.96 4.74
N LEU A 22 -15.93 -10.34 4.48
CA LEU A 22 -17.20 -11.03 4.29
C LEU A 22 -17.20 -11.86 3.00
N ILE A 23 -18.18 -12.75 2.84
CA ILE A 23 -18.25 -13.67 1.69
C ILE A 23 -18.27 -12.93 0.34
N LEU A 24 -18.87 -11.74 0.29
CA LEU A 24 -18.95 -10.91 -0.92
C LEU A 24 -17.94 -9.75 -0.90
N SER A 25 -17.02 -9.69 0.07
CA SER A 25 -16.00 -8.64 0.14
C SER A 25 -15.04 -8.69 -1.07
N PRO A 26 -14.59 -7.53 -1.60
CA PRO A 26 -15.03 -6.18 -1.26
C PRO A 26 -16.41 -5.86 -1.85
N GLU A 27 -17.32 -5.26 -1.07
CA GLU A 27 -18.65 -4.86 -1.57
C GLU A 27 -18.73 -3.34 -1.71
N ILE A 28 -19.22 -2.87 -2.84
CA ILE A 28 -19.44 -1.44 -3.09
C ILE A 28 -20.93 -1.17 -2.97
N TYR A 29 -21.31 -0.30 -2.05
CA TYR A 29 -22.67 0.22 -2.00
C TYR A 29 -22.70 1.59 -2.69
N GLY A 30 -23.20 1.67 -3.91
CA GLY A 30 -23.34 2.92 -4.66
C GLY A 30 -22.82 2.78 -6.09
N ASN A 31 -22.83 3.88 -6.85
CA ASN A 31 -22.53 3.84 -8.27
C ASN A 31 -21.03 4.14 -8.55
N PRO A 32 -20.22 3.13 -8.99
CA PRO A 32 -18.82 3.35 -9.33
C PRO A 32 -18.62 4.34 -10.48
N PHE A 33 -19.62 4.55 -11.35
CA PHE A 33 -19.54 5.47 -12.49
C PHE A 33 -19.33 6.94 -12.09
N LEU A 34 -19.54 7.29 -10.81
CA LEU A 34 -19.33 8.65 -10.30
C LEU A 34 -17.91 8.90 -9.76
N LEU A 35 -17.05 7.87 -9.74
CA LEU A 35 -15.66 8.02 -9.32
C LEU A 35 -14.83 8.65 -10.45
N ASN A 36 -13.90 9.53 -10.09
CA ASN A 36 -12.89 10.01 -11.04
C ASN A 36 -11.90 8.89 -11.37
N ASP A 37 -11.13 9.05 -12.45
CA ASP A 37 -10.19 8.03 -12.92
C ASP A 37 -9.18 7.59 -11.85
N ASP A 38 -8.75 8.52 -10.98
CA ASP A 38 -7.84 8.22 -9.89
C ASP A 38 -8.50 7.32 -8.84
N ALA A 39 -9.73 7.61 -8.45
CA ALA A 39 -10.49 6.81 -7.52
C ALA A 39 -10.87 5.45 -8.13
N LEU A 40 -11.17 5.38 -9.42
CA LEU A 40 -11.38 4.12 -10.15
C LEU A 40 -10.12 3.26 -10.17
N SER A 41 -8.95 3.86 -10.41
CA SER A 41 -7.67 3.13 -10.38
C SER A 41 -7.39 2.56 -8.99
N ARG A 42 -7.68 3.34 -7.94
CA ARG A 42 -7.54 2.92 -6.55
C ARG A 42 -8.52 1.80 -6.19
N LEU A 43 -9.76 1.91 -6.65
CA LEU A 43 -10.77 0.88 -6.47
C LEU A 43 -10.32 -0.44 -7.11
N ALA A 44 -9.93 -0.38 -8.39
CA ALA A 44 -9.41 -1.54 -9.11
C ALA A 44 -8.18 -2.13 -8.40
N ARG A 45 -7.31 -1.29 -7.82
CA ARG A 45 -6.15 -1.74 -7.06
C ARG A 45 -6.54 -2.54 -5.82
N ILE A 46 -7.50 -2.05 -5.03
CA ILE A 46 -8.02 -2.77 -3.84
C ILE A 46 -8.57 -4.15 -4.22
N TYR A 47 -9.39 -4.23 -5.29
CA TYR A 47 -9.91 -5.51 -5.78
C TYR A 47 -8.80 -6.44 -6.28
N ASN A 48 -7.79 -5.92 -6.96
CA ASN A 48 -6.68 -6.74 -7.43
C ASN A 48 -5.84 -7.32 -6.28
N ILE A 49 -5.55 -6.52 -5.24
CA ILE A 49 -4.85 -7.00 -4.05
C ILE A 49 -5.70 -8.04 -3.31
N HIS A 50 -7.00 -7.76 -3.13
CA HIS A 50 -7.90 -8.71 -2.47
C HIS A 50 -7.96 -10.04 -3.22
N ARG A 51 -8.13 -10.00 -4.55
CA ARG A 51 -8.10 -11.18 -5.42
C ARG A 51 -6.77 -11.93 -5.36
N LEU A 52 -5.64 -11.22 -5.33
CA LEU A 52 -4.29 -11.80 -5.27
C LEU A 52 -4.11 -12.64 -3.99
N TYR A 53 -4.67 -12.21 -2.86
CA TYR A 53 -4.50 -12.86 -1.56
C TYR A 53 -5.77 -13.56 -1.05
N ASN A 54 -6.81 -13.71 -1.89
CA ASN A 54 -8.12 -14.20 -1.48
C ASN A 54 -8.06 -15.53 -0.71
N ASN A 55 -7.23 -16.46 -1.18
CA ASN A 55 -7.10 -17.80 -0.60
C ASN A 55 -6.56 -17.79 0.85
N ILE A 56 -5.82 -16.75 1.25
CA ILE A 56 -5.21 -16.66 2.58
C ILE A 56 -5.99 -15.73 3.51
N LEU A 57 -6.87 -14.86 2.99
CA LEU A 57 -7.66 -13.91 3.79
C LEU A 57 -8.75 -14.56 4.66
N VAL A 58 -9.11 -15.82 4.39
CA VAL A 58 -10.15 -16.54 5.15
C VAL A 58 -9.77 -16.70 6.63
N LYS A 59 -8.48 -16.87 6.93
CA LYS A 59 -7.98 -17.05 8.31
C LYS A 59 -7.57 -15.71 8.91
N GLY A 60 -8.27 -15.28 9.96
CA GLY A 60 -8.00 -14.03 10.66
C GLY A 60 -7.69 -14.23 12.15
N ILE A 61 -6.88 -13.33 12.69
CA ILE A 61 -6.50 -13.21 14.10
C ILE A 61 -6.84 -11.78 14.53
N ILE A 62 -7.68 -11.64 15.56
CA ILE A 62 -7.91 -10.34 16.21
C ILE A 62 -6.67 -10.04 17.05
N LEU A 63 -6.04 -8.89 16.79
CA LEU A 63 -4.84 -8.48 17.50
C LEU A 63 -5.21 -7.75 18.80
N PRO A 64 -4.42 -7.90 19.89
CA PRO A 64 -4.71 -7.22 21.16
C PRO A 64 -4.77 -5.70 21.01
N GLU A 65 -5.89 -5.09 21.45
CA GLU A 65 -6.11 -3.65 21.26
C GLU A 65 -5.10 -2.78 22.01
N GLU A 66 -4.61 -3.26 23.16
CA GLU A 66 -3.61 -2.59 24.00
C GLU A 66 -2.30 -2.32 23.24
N GLN A 67 -1.94 -3.20 22.31
CA GLN A 67 -0.72 -3.10 21.52
C GLN A 67 -0.97 -2.54 20.11
N TYR A 68 -2.03 -3.00 19.44
CA TYR A 68 -2.23 -2.75 18.00
C TYR A 68 -3.30 -1.70 17.70
N GLY A 69 -4.00 -1.22 18.73
CA GLY A 69 -5.14 -0.32 18.59
C GLY A 69 -6.45 -1.06 18.31
N LYS A 70 -7.55 -0.32 18.37
CA LYS A 70 -8.90 -0.89 18.32
C LYS A 70 -9.18 -1.61 17.01
N PHE A 71 -9.78 -2.79 17.08
CA PHE A 71 -10.16 -3.65 15.94
C PHE A 71 -9.02 -3.93 14.94
N ALA A 72 -7.77 -4.00 15.40
CA ALA A 72 -6.67 -4.46 14.56
C ALA A 72 -6.83 -5.96 14.24
N VAL A 73 -6.62 -6.33 12.98
CA VAL A 73 -6.77 -7.73 12.51
C VAL A 73 -5.62 -8.09 11.60
N SER A 74 -5.03 -9.26 11.84
CA SER A 74 -4.07 -9.93 10.95
C SER A 74 -4.75 -11.08 10.22
N ARG A 75 -4.74 -11.07 8.88
CA ARG A 75 -5.29 -12.15 8.05
C ARG A 75 -4.21 -12.75 7.17
N GLY A 76 -4.28 -14.04 6.90
CA GLY A 76 -3.30 -14.70 6.04
C GLY A 76 -2.92 -16.11 6.51
N ASP A 77 -1.73 -16.53 6.11
CA ASP A 77 -1.15 -17.83 6.45
C ASP A 77 0.17 -17.67 7.24
N GLN A 78 0.89 -18.78 7.41
CA GLN A 78 2.13 -18.81 8.18
C GLN A 78 3.28 -18.00 7.55
N SER A 79 3.18 -17.65 6.27
CA SER A 79 4.23 -16.97 5.49
C SER A 79 3.86 -15.53 5.15
N ILE A 80 2.58 -15.24 4.94
CA ILE A 80 2.08 -13.94 4.49
C ILE A 80 0.93 -13.51 5.40
N ARG A 81 1.08 -12.32 5.98
CA ARG A 81 0.06 -11.66 6.82
C ARG A 81 -0.28 -10.28 6.28
N LEU A 82 -1.56 -10.04 6.06
CA LEU A 82 -2.15 -8.74 5.76
C LEU A 82 -2.75 -8.20 7.05
N ILE A 83 -2.15 -7.14 7.58
CA ILE A 83 -2.52 -6.53 8.86
C ILE A 83 -3.23 -5.22 8.57
N THR A 84 -4.44 -5.10 9.10
CA THR A 84 -5.22 -3.87 9.09
C THR A 84 -5.11 -3.17 10.45
N LEU A 85 -4.68 -1.92 10.41
CA LEU A 85 -4.59 -1.01 11.55
C LEU A 85 -5.49 0.19 11.29
N ARG A 86 -5.87 0.91 12.35
CA ARG A 86 -6.60 2.17 12.22
C ARG A 86 -6.34 3.09 13.39
N ASN A 87 -6.48 4.38 13.14
CA ASN A 87 -6.33 5.43 14.13
C ASN A 87 -7.64 6.21 14.23
N LEU A 88 -8.21 6.29 15.44
CA LEU A 88 -9.45 7.02 15.72
C LEU A 88 -9.19 8.34 16.47
N SER A 89 -7.92 8.78 16.53
CA SER A 89 -7.50 9.97 17.23
C SER A 89 -7.09 11.09 16.26
N TRP A 90 -6.95 12.29 16.81
CA TRP A 90 -6.55 13.49 16.07
C TRP A 90 -5.05 13.58 15.76
N HIS A 91 -4.23 12.68 16.31
CA HIS A 91 -2.78 12.69 16.16
C HIS A 91 -2.30 11.40 15.51
N PRO A 92 -1.23 11.41 14.69
CA PRO A 92 -0.65 10.18 14.18
C PRO A 92 -0.27 9.24 15.33
N VAL A 93 -0.55 7.94 15.16
CA VAL A 93 -0.20 6.90 16.13
C VAL A 93 0.89 6.03 15.54
N GLN A 94 1.90 5.70 16.34
CA GLN A 94 2.92 4.72 16.01
C GLN A 94 2.52 3.37 16.60
N VAL A 95 2.25 2.38 15.74
CA VAL A 95 1.87 1.04 16.17
C VAL A 95 3.09 0.12 16.08
N PRO A 96 3.59 -0.43 17.20
CA PRO A 96 4.70 -1.37 17.20
C PRO A 96 4.22 -2.76 16.76
N VAL A 97 4.58 -3.15 15.53
CA VAL A 97 4.23 -4.45 14.95
C VAL A 97 5.40 -5.40 15.11
N LYS A 98 5.21 -6.44 15.92
CA LYS A 98 6.21 -7.50 16.11
C LYS A 98 6.09 -8.53 14.99
N LEU A 99 7.19 -8.77 14.28
CA LEU A 99 7.24 -9.61 13.08
C LEU A 99 7.42 -11.09 13.46
N ASP A 100 6.46 -11.67 14.18
CA ASP A 100 6.54 -13.03 14.71
C ASP A 100 5.16 -13.73 14.82
N GLU A 101 5.08 -14.81 15.58
CA GLU A 101 3.87 -15.59 15.79
C GLU A 101 2.71 -14.78 16.38
N SER A 102 2.96 -13.65 17.06
CA SER A 102 1.91 -12.81 17.63
C SER A 102 0.99 -12.21 16.56
N ILE A 103 1.50 -12.00 15.35
CA ILE A 103 0.71 -11.60 14.17
C ILE A 103 0.33 -12.80 13.29
N GLY A 104 0.67 -14.02 13.73
CA GLY A 104 0.47 -15.28 13.02
C GLY A 104 1.58 -15.63 12.02
N LEU A 105 2.72 -14.95 12.02
CA LEU A 105 3.85 -15.22 11.13
C LEU A 105 4.79 -16.26 11.76
N SER A 106 4.87 -17.47 11.20
CA SER A 106 5.69 -18.55 11.76
C SER A 106 6.75 -19.10 10.81
N SER A 107 6.76 -18.65 9.55
CA SER A 107 7.80 -19.03 8.57
C SER A 107 9.17 -18.50 9.00
N SER A 108 10.23 -19.22 8.65
CA SER A 108 11.62 -18.79 8.88
C SER A 108 12.11 -17.87 7.77
N GLY A 109 13.10 -17.02 8.07
CA GLY A 109 13.80 -16.18 7.09
C GLY A 109 13.56 -14.70 7.30
N ASP A 110 14.07 -13.91 6.34
CA ASP A 110 13.84 -12.48 6.29
C ASP A 110 12.39 -12.18 5.89
N VAL A 111 11.89 -11.08 6.42
CA VAL A 111 10.50 -10.64 6.31
C VAL A 111 10.46 -9.32 5.54
N GLU A 112 9.78 -9.33 4.41
CA GLU A 112 9.45 -8.12 3.64
C GLU A 112 8.20 -7.46 4.22
N VAL A 113 8.27 -6.15 4.43
CA VAL A 113 7.14 -5.34 4.88
C VAL A 113 6.80 -4.28 3.83
N LEU A 114 5.53 -4.28 3.42
CA LEU A 114 4.98 -3.40 2.40
C LEU A 114 3.69 -2.76 2.92
N GLN A 115 3.56 -1.45 2.81
CA GLN A 115 2.28 -0.77 2.97
C GLN A 115 1.54 -0.80 1.64
N TYR A 116 0.25 -1.16 1.66
CA TYR A 116 -0.67 -1.04 0.52
C TYR A 116 -1.59 0.17 0.63
N HIS A 117 -1.88 0.63 1.85
CA HIS A 117 -2.81 1.73 2.10
C HIS A 117 -2.34 2.55 3.32
N PRO A 118 -2.41 3.90 3.29
CA PRO A 118 -3.10 4.76 2.31
C PRO A 118 -2.34 5.01 1.00
N THR A 119 -1.07 4.68 0.95
CA THR A 119 -0.26 4.70 -0.28
C THR A 119 0.65 3.50 -0.29
N GLU A 120 1.10 3.06 -1.47
CA GLU A 120 2.04 1.96 -1.54
C GLU A 120 3.45 2.42 -1.17
N ARG A 121 4.08 1.67 -0.26
CA ARG A 121 5.43 1.97 0.23
C ARG A 121 6.13 0.70 0.69
N PHE A 122 7.29 0.43 0.12
CA PHE A 122 8.18 -0.60 0.66
C PHE A 122 8.81 -0.08 1.97
N LEU A 123 8.49 -0.73 3.09
CA LEU A 123 8.95 -0.31 4.42
C LEU A 123 10.34 -0.89 4.72
N GLY A 124 10.61 -2.12 4.28
CA GLY A 124 11.94 -2.71 4.40
C GLY A 124 11.95 -4.24 4.42
N ARG A 125 13.14 -4.79 4.68
CA ARG A 125 13.39 -6.19 5.02
C ARG A 125 13.95 -6.25 6.43
N TYR A 126 13.44 -7.19 7.21
CA TYR A 126 13.76 -7.34 8.62
C TYR A 126 13.92 -8.82 8.94
N LYS A 127 14.60 -9.15 10.04
CA LYS A 127 14.59 -10.50 10.56
C LYS A 127 13.28 -10.77 11.30
N ARG A 128 12.82 -12.01 11.27
CA ARG A 128 11.71 -12.45 12.12
C ARG A 128 12.03 -12.19 13.61
N GLY A 129 11.03 -11.71 14.35
CA GLY A 129 11.14 -11.33 15.76
C GLY A 129 11.45 -9.85 15.98
N GLU A 130 11.87 -9.11 14.95
CA GLU A 130 12.04 -7.66 15.02
C GLU A 130 10.68 -6.95 15.17
N THR A 131 10.72 -5.75 15.74
CA THR A 131 9.55 -4.86 15.85
C THR A 131 9.75 -3.65 14.96
N ILE A 132 8.73 -3.33 14.16
CA ILE A 132 8.71 -2.12 13.34
C ILE A 132 7.62 -1.17 13.83
N ASN A 133 7.87 0.13 13.72
CA ASN A 133 6.87 1.15 14.03
C ASN A 133 6.14 1.54 12.74
N VAL A 134 4.84 1.29 12.70
CA VAL A 134 3.97 1.66 11.59
C VAL A 134 3.17 2.89 11.99
N THR A 135 3.39 4.00 11.28
CA THR A 135 2.60 5.22 11.46
C THR A 135 1.21 5.03 10.85
N VAL A 136 0.17 5.35 11.62
CA VAL A 136 -1.21 5.45 11.13
C VAL A 136 -1.71 6.86 11.34
N ASP A 137 -2.02 7.55 10.24
CA ASP A 137 -2.44 8.96 10.24
C ASP A 137 -3.80 9.15 10.93
N PRO A 138 -4.11 10.37 11.45
CA PRO A 138 -5.37 10.67 12.13
C PRO A 138 -6.58 10.26 11.31
N PHE A 139 -7.52 9.54 11.94
CA PHE A 139 -8.75 9.05 11.31
C PHE A 139 -8.53 8.22 10.04
N ARG A 140 -7.35 7.60 9.90
CA ARG A 140 -7.03 6.72 8.76
C ARG A 140 -6.98 5.25 9.13
N ALA A 141 -7.28 4.41 8.15
CA ALA A 141 -6.88 3.01 8.12
C ALA A 141 -5.47 2.86 7.52
N CYS A 142 -4.78 1.78 7.85
CA CYS A 142 -3.53 1.36 7.24
C CYS A 142 -3.59 -0.15 6.95
N LEU A 143 -3.17 -0.53 5.75
CA LEU A 143 -3.02 -1.93 5.37
C LEU A 143 -1.54 -2.20 5.09
N ILE A 144 -0.94 -3.11 5.85
CA ILE A 144 0.41 -3.58 5.63
C ILE A 144 0.40 -5.07 5.29
N LYS A 145 1.31 -5.48 4.43
CA LYS A 145 1.67 -6.87 4.20
C LYS A 145 3.01 -7.16 4.85
N VAL A 146 3.06 -8.22 5.63
CA VAL A 146 4.25 -8.82 6.22
C VAL A 146 4.44 -10.18 5.58
N SER A 147 5.58 -10.44 4.97
CA SER A 147 5.77 -11.61 4.12
C SER A 147 7.17 -12.21 4.24
N ALA A 148 7.26 -13.51 4.55
CA ALA A 148 8.50 -14.28 4.45
C ALA A 148 8.83 -14.69 3.00
N GLN A 149 7.96 -14.35 2.04
CA GLN A 149 8.14 -14.58 0.61
C GLN A 149 8.29 -13.26 -0.14
N PRO A 150 9.07 -13.22 -1.24
CA PRO A 150 9.17 -12.04 -2.08
C PRO A 150 7.80 -11.56 -2.57
N ASN A 151 7.61 -10.25 -2.67
CA ASN A 151 6.39 -9.73 -3.29
C ASN A 151 6.27 -10.16 -4.77
N PRO A 152 5.12 -10.72 -5.19
CA PRO A 152 4.92 -11.15 -6.58
C PRO A 152 4.82 -9.97 -7.56
N GLU A 153 4.46 -8.78 -7.06
CA GLU A 153 4.34 -7.61 -7.91
C GLU A 153 5.62 -6.78 -7.96
N THR A 154 5.82 -6.05 -9.06
CA THR A 154 6.82 -5.00 -9.15
C THR A 154 6.53 -3.87 -8.16
N LEU A 155 7.55 -3.45 -7.42
CA LEU A 155 7.51 -2.43 -6.39
C LEU A 155 8.51 -1.32 -6.70
N LEU A 156 8.21 -0.12 -6.22
CA LEU A 156 9.20 0.95 -6.08
C LEU A 156 9.71 0.99 -4.64
N GLN A 157 11.02 1.12 -4.46
CA GLN A 157 11.66 1.29 -3.16
C GLN A 157 12.14 2.72 -2.98
N GLY A 158 12.05 3.26 -1.77
CA GLY A 158 12.54 4.60 -1.44
C GLY A 158 11.56 5.74 -1.74
N VAL A 159 10.34 5.43 -2.19
CA VAL A 159 9.31 6.44 -2.47
C VAL A 159 7.91 5.91 -2.19
N ASN A 160 6.99 6.81 -1.87
CA ASN A 160 5.56 6.51 -1.82
C ASN A 160 5.00 6.54 -3.25
N TYR A 161 4.11 5.63 -3.58
CA TYR A 161 3.51 5.58 -4.91
C TYR A 161 2.07 5.10 -4.87
N GLN A 162 1.40 5.24 -6.01
CA GLN A 162 0.11 4.64 -6.30
C GLN A 162 0.21 3.76 -7.54
N VAL A 163 -0.24 2.53 -7.46
CA VAL A 163 -0.37 1.65 -8.63
C VAL A 163 -1.63 2.01 -9.41
N LYS A 164 -1.46 2.66 -10.57
CA LYS A 164 -2.58 3.00 -11.47
C LYS A 164 -3.00 1.84 -12.35
N LYS A 165 -2.04 1.03 -12.80
CA LYS A 165 -2.29 -0.12 -13.67
C LYS A 165 -1.31 -1.25 -13.38
N TYR A 166 -1.84 -2.41 -13.04
CA TYR A 166 -1.08 -3.65 -12.87
C TYR A 166 -1.87 -4.83 -13.42
N LEU A 167 -1.76 -5.07 -14.73
CA LEU A 167 -2.46 -6.15 -15.43
C LEU A 167 -1.45 -7.06 -16.13
N PRO A 168 -1.67 -8.39 -16.23
CA PRO A 168 -0.87 -9.30 -17.05
C PRO A 168 -0.66 -8.74 -18.46
N ASP A 169 0.54 -8.89 -19.02
CA ASP A 169 0.90 -8.50 -20.40
C ASP A 169 0.72 -7.03 -20.79
N HIS A 170 0.38 -6.16 -19.84
CA HIS A 170 0.29 -4.73 -20.04
C HIS A 170 1.42 -3.96 -19.33
N PRO A 171 1.74 -2.73 -19.79
CA PRO A 171 2.62 -1.83 -19.05
C PRO A 171 2.10 -1.60 -17.63
N VAL A 172 3.01 -1.67 -16.66
CA VAL A 172 2.74 -1.27 -15.29
C VAL A 172 2.87 0.24 -15.18
N VAL A 173 1.89 0.89 -14.56
CA VAL A 173 1.86 2.35 -14.41
C VAL A 173 1.80 2.69 -12.92
N PHE A 174 2.76 3.50 -12.48
CA PHE A 174 2.85 4.02 -11.13
C PHE A 174 2.77 5.54 -11.16
N ASP A 175 2.03 6.11 -10.22
CA ASP A 175 2.14 7.52 -9.85
C ASP A 175 3.09 7.63 -8.66
N ILE A 176 4.18 8.39 -8.84
CA ILE A 176 5.14 8.65 -7.76
C ILE A 176 4.62 9.84 -6.97
N LEU A 177 4.51 9.67 -5.65
CA LEU A 177 3.99 10.67 -4.74
C LEU A 177 5.13 11.43 -4.06
N GLY A 178 4.97 12.74 -3.94
CA GLY A 178 5.90 13.62 -3.26
C GLY A 178 5.35 15.05 -3.22
N THR A 179 5.98 15.86 -2.39
CA THR A 179 5.60 17.26 -2.17
C THR A 179 6.31 18.19 -3.14
N ALA A 180 5.75 19.37 -3.39
CA ALA A 180 6.33 20.33 -4.33
C ALA A 180 7.76 20.74 -3.90
N GLY A 181 8.73 20.58 -4.79
CA GLY A 181 10.15 20.84 -4.53
C GLY A 181 10.92 19.71 -3.86
N GLU A 182 10.26 18.61 -3.47
CA GLU A 182 10.90 17.43 -2.91
C GLU A 182 11.69 16.68 -3.98
N THR A 183 12.84 16.13 -3.59
CA THR A 183 13.59 15.19 -4.43
C THR A 183 13.50 13.81 -3.83
N VAL A 184 12.88 12.90 -4.57
CA VAL A 184 12.76 11.48 -4.19
C VAL A 184 13.79 10.66 -4.95
N ARG A 185 14.28 9.59 -4.31
CA ARG A 185 15.21 8.64 -4.91
C ARG A 185 14.63 7.25 -4.82
N PHE A 186 14.51 6.56 -5.95
CA PHE A 186 13.86 5.26 -5.97
C PHE A 186 14.54 4.26 -6.92
N THR A 187 14.34 3.00 -6.61
CA THR A 187 14.72 1.84 -7.43
C THR A 187 13.47 1.01 -7.72
N VAL A 188 13.56 0.14 -8.72
CA VAL A 188 12.53 -0.87 -8.97
C VAL A 188 13.00 -2.20 -8.41
N SER A 189 12.10 -2.91 -7.73
CA SER A 189 12.33 -4.28 -7.22
C SER A 189 11.10 -5.15 -7.51
N GLY A 190 11.24 -6.47 -7.45
CA GLY A 190 10.14 -7.40 -7.74
C GLY A 190 10.37 -8.14 -9.07
N ASN A 191 10.04 -9.42 -9.09
CA ASN A 191 10.78 -10.39 -9.89
C ASN A 191 10.01 -11.00 -11.08
N ASP A 192 8.73 -10.68 -11.25
CA ASP A 192 7.91 -11.49 -12.17
C ASP A 192 7.96 -11.00 -13.63
N ARG A 193 8.46 -9.79 -13.88
CA ARG A 193 8.43 -9.19 -15.24
C ARG A 193 9.76 -8.57 -15.65
N GLN A 194 10.27 -9.04 -16.79
CA GLN A 194 11.41 -8.42 -17.46
C GLN A 194 10.93 -7.23 -18.32
N PHE A 195 11.02 -6.02 -17.78
CA PHE A 195 10.66 -4.81 -18.50
C PHE A 195 11.71 -4.41 -19.54
N LYS A 196 11.29 -4.20 -20.79
CA LYS A 196 12.18 -3.74 -21.88
C LYS A 196 12.45 -2.24 -21.84
N LYS A 197 11.52 -1.45 -21.29
CA LYS A 197 11.56 0.03 -21.31
C LYS A 197 10.86 0.57 -20.05
N ALA A 198 11.37 1.67 -19.53
CA ALA A 198 10.70 2.48 -18.53
C ALA A 198 10.69 3.95 -18.97
N LYS A 199 9.66 4.70 -18.58
CA LYS A 199 9.51 6.12 -18.84
C LYS A 199 9.01 6.83 -17.59
N LEU A 200 9.42 8.08 -17.41
CA LEU A 200 8.91 8.98 -16.38
C LEU A 200 8.48 10.28 -17.06
N ASN A 201 7.19 10.64 -16.97
CA ASN A 201 6.61 11.81 -17.64
C ASN A 201 7.00 11.90 -19.13
N GLY A 202 6.91 10.77 -19.85
CA GLY A 202 7.26 10.64 -21.26
C GLY A 202 8.76 10.48 -21.57
N LYS A 203 9.65 10.82 -20.63
CA LYS A 203 11.11 10.71 -20.82
C LYS A 203 11.61 9.30 -20.53
N ALA A 204 12.48 8.77 -21.38
CA ALA A 204 13.04 7.42 -21.21
C ALA A 204 13.91 7.32 -19.95
N LEU A 205 13.76 6.21 -19.21
CA LEU A 205 14.45 5.96 -17.96
C LEU A 205 15.10 4.56 -17.94
N PRO A 206 16.07 4.28 -18.83
CA PRO A 206 16.66 2.94 -18.99
C PRO A 206 17.50 2.50 -17.77
N GLY A 207 17.94 3.43 -16.93
CA GLY A 207 18.65 3.10 -15.69
C GLY A 207 17.79 2.33 -14.69
N LEU A 208 16.48 2.64 -14.63
CA LEU A 208 15.56 2.04 -13.66
C LEU A 208 15.44 0.53 -13.88
N ILE A 209 15.22 0.09 -15.12
CA ILE A 209 15.11 -1.35 -15.45
C ILE A 209 16.43 -2.13 -15.26
N LYS A 210 17.56 -1.42 -15.14
CA LYS A 210 18.89 -2.00 -14.82
C LYS A 210 19.17 -2.01 -13.32
N GLY A 211 18.17 -1.76 -12.48
CA GLY A 211 18.30 -1.70 -11.03
C GLY A 211 19.03 -0.45 -10.50
N LYS A 212 19.30 0.55 -11.35
CA LYS A 212 19.94 1.79 -10.89
C LYS A 212 18.95 2.67 -10.14
N GLN A 213 19.43 3.30 -9.08
CA GLN A 213 18.67 4.34 -8.38
C GLN A 213 18.47 5.55 -9.28
N VAL A 214 17.26 6.08 -9.31
CA VAL A 214 16.86 7.27 -10.06
C VAL A 214 16.39 8.33 -9.08
N SER A 215 16.75 9.58 -9.35
CA SER A 215 16.25 10.75 -8.63
C SER A 215 15.21 11.49 -9.47
N TYR A 216 14.15 11.97 -8.82
CA TYR A 216 13.15 12.86 -9.43
C TYR A 216 12.83 14.01 -8.47
N THR A 217 12.84 15.23 -8.99
CA THR A 217 12.48 16.44 -8.22
C THR A 217 11.11 16.93 -8.66
N PHE A 218 10.18 17.00 -7.72
CA PHE A 218 8.85 17.52 -7.95
C PHE A 218 8.91 19.03 -8.23
N PRO A 219 8.17 19.53 -9.22
CA PRO A 219 8.15 20.96 -9.53
C PRO A 219 7.66 21.77 -8.32
N ARG A 220 8.28 22.93 -8.08
CA ARG A 220 7.79 23.89 -7.08
C ARG A 220 6.52 24.56 -7.58
N ILE A 221 5.55 24.76 -6.68
CA ILE A 221 4.38 25.61 -6.97
C ILE A 221 4.90 27.05 -7.05
N LYS A 222 4.90 27.65 -8.24
CA LYS A 222 5.14 29.09 -8.40
C LYS A 222 3.93 29.81 -7.80
N LYS A 223 4.12 30.52 -6.68
CA LYS A 223 3.11 31.46 -6.17
C LYS A 223 3.39 32.81 -6.81
N ASP A 224 2.63 33.17 -7.84
CA ASP A 224 2.61 34.54 -8.34
C ASP A 224 1.90 35.41 -7.31
N VAL A 225 2.66 36.18 -6.53
CA VAL A 225 2.11 37.22 -5.67
C VAL A 225 1.99 38.47 -6.53
N GLN A 226 0.81 38.69 -7.12
CA GLN A 226 0.46 40.02 -7.61
C GLN A 226 0.02 40.84 -6.39
N GLY A 227 0.89 41.74 -5.95
CA GLY A 227 0.50 42.83 -5.06
C GLY A 227 -0.35 43.82 -5.84
N VAL A 228 -1.53 44.15 -5.30
CA VAL A 228 -2.32 45.31 -5.72
C VAL A 228 -1.73 46.55 -5.06
#